data_AF-A0A1V4TNE5-F1
#
_entry.id   AF-A0A1V4TNE5-F1
#
_cell.length_a   1.000
_cell.length_b   1.000
_cell.length_c   1.000
_cell.angle_alpha   90.00
_cell.angle_beta   90.00
_cell.angle_gamma   90.00
#
_symmetry.space_group_name_H-M   'P 1'
#
loop_
_entity.id
_entity.type
_entity.pdbx_description
1 polymer ?
#
loop_
_entity_poly.entity_id
_entity_poly.type
_entity_poly.pdbx_seq_one_letter_code
_entity_poly.pdbx_strand_id
1 'polypeptide(L)'
;MSAVAAKPAAGGAMNPAAMAVGAVLTLILIGICYVMAPPVALMALIGVVVGGVLIGFGTHFVPVGGAPAAMGQAPGIATGVAMLAAGAGLAGLFGGAWAAEQGLVVAVVTGGVGGGLMMAITCMMVNFVYVFGMGIPSASGKVAKDPITGDTQAEYKSQGTEGHGLPFISFVGGVIGGLLGGAGGTLIYIELLELYKVTLPTLMGAPEAQIMPIAVSAAGMFAVGLFLVNAVLTAYNITGTIEGPHDPKFSRWPRSIVASAAASALCGLVAILIVVPLPI
;
A
#
# COMPACT_ATOMS: atom_id res chain seq x y z
N MET A 1 -18.55 -35.54 -0.56
CA MET A 1 -17.61 -34.87 0.36
C MET A 1 -17.74 -33.37 0.16
N SER A 2 -18.26 -32.66 1.16
CA SER A 2 -18.57 -31.23 1.06
C SER A 2 -17.29 -30.40 1.12
N ALA A 3 -17.15 -29.44 0.21
CA ALA A 3 -16.04 -28.47 0.14
C ALA A 3 -15.90 -27.58 1.40
N VAL A 4 -16.80 -27.74 2.38
CA VAL A 4 -16.84 -27.03 3.67
C VAL A 4 -15.77 -27.56 4.66
N ALA A 5 -15.14 -28.71 4.39
CA ALA A 5 -14.18 -29.34 5.31
C ALA A 5 -12.69 -29.04 5.02
N ALA A 6 -12.37 -28.24 4.01
CA ALA A 6 -10.99 -27.82 3.79
C ALA A 6 -10.61 -26.77 4.85
N LYS A 7 -10.01 -27.23 5.97
CA LYS A 7 -9.31 -26.34 6.89
C LYS A 7 -8.36 -25.45 6.07
N PRO A 8 -8.39 -24.12 6.21
CA PRO A 8 -7.37 -23.27 5.61
C PRO A 8 -6.01 -23.80 6.06
N ALA A 9 -5.16 -24.17 5.10
CA ALA A 9 -3.79 -24.52 5.41
C ALA A 9 -3.19 -23.39 6.26
N ALA A 10 -2.56 -23.75 7.37
CA ALA A 10 -2.04 -22.82 8.35
C ALA A 10 -0.90 -21.97 7.77
N GLY A 11 -1.23 -20.94 6.99
CA GLY A 11 -0.33 -19.83 6.65
C GLY A 11 -0.17 -18.82 7.80
N GLY A 12 -0.74 -19.14 8.97
CA GLY A 12 -0.98 -18.22 10.09
C GLY A 12 0.19 -18.01 11.05
N ALA A 13 1.23 -18.84 11.02
CA ALA A 13 2.39 -18.61 11.88
C ALA A 13 3.39 -17.68 11.20
N MET A 14 3.73 -16.56 11.84
CA MET A 14 4.94 -15.80 11.50
C MET A 14 6.11 -16.78 11.47
N ASN A 15 6.83 -16.88 10.35
CA ASN A 15 8.04 -17.70 10.26
C ASN A 15 9.22 -16.80 10.66
N PRO A 16 9.77 -16.93 11.88
CA PRO A 16 10.78 -16.01 12.37
C PRO A 16 12.07 -16.07 11.56
N ALA A 17 12.41 -17.25 11.04
CA ALA A 17 13.58 -17.44 10.19
C ALA A 17 13.44 -16.69 8.87
N ALA A 18 12.28 -16.80 8.19
CA ALA A 18 12.02 -16.07 6.96
C ALA A 18 12.03 -14.54 7.17
N MET A 19 11.49 -14.07 8.31
CA MET A 19 11.55 -12.66 8.69
C MET A 19 12.97 -12.18 8.97
N ALA A 20 13.78 -12.98 9.67
CA ALA A 20 15.18 -12.66 9.92
C ALA A 20 15.97 -12.56 8.62
N VAL A 21 15.77 -13.50 7.68
CA VAL A 21 16.39 -13.45 6.35
C VAL A 21 15.99 -12.18 5.60
N GLY A 22 14.71 -11.80 5.62
CA GLY A 22 14.24 -10.56 4.99
C GLY A 22 14.90 -9.31 5.58
N ALA A 23 14.98 -9.22 6.91
CA ALA A 23 15.64 -8.10 7.59
C ALA A 23 17.13 -8.01 7.28
N VAL A 24 17.84 -9.16 7.30
CA VAL A 24 19.25 -9.23 6.94
C VAL A 24 19.47 -8.83 5.49
N LEU A 25 18.61 -9.28 4.57
CA LEU A 25 18.68 -8.90 3.16
C LEU A 25 18.51 -7.39 2.98
N THR A 26 17.54 -6.77 3.66
CA THR A 26 17.37 -5.31 3.65
C THR A 26 18.64 -4.59 4.10
N LEU A 27 19.26 -5.03 5.20
CA LEU A 27 20.49 -4.43 5.71
C LEU A 27 21.67 -4.59 4.74
N ILE A 28 21.81 -5.76 4.11
CA ILE A 28 22.83 -6.00 3.10
C ILE A 28 22.65 -5.04 1.92
N LEU A 29 21.42 -4.88 1.41
CA LEU A 29 21.13 -4.00 0.28
C LEU A 29 21.41 -2.52 0.60
N ILE A 30 21.10 -2.09 1.84
CA ILE A 30 21.46 -0.76 2.32
C ILE A 30 22.99 -0.60 2.42
N GLY A 31 23.69 -1.62 2.94
CA GLY A 31 25.15 -1.63 3.01
C GLY A 31 25.82 -1.57 1.63
N ILE A 32 25.26 -2.28 0.64
CA ILE A 32 25.70 -2.21 -0.76
C ILE A 32 25.54 -0.79 -1.29
N CYS A 33 24.38 -0.16 -1.08
CA CYS A 33 24.13 1.21 -1.51
C CYS A 33 25.12 2.21 -0.87
N TYR A 34 25.39 2.05 0.42
CA TYR A 34 26.36 2.91 1.13
C TYR A 34 27.78 2.84 0.54
N VAL A 35 28.21 1.68 0.07
CA VAL A 35 29.54 1.50 -0.52
C VAL A 35 29.58 1.96 -1.98
N MET A 36 28.50 1.76 -2.74
CA MET A 36 28.49 1.92 -4.19
C MET A 36 27.93 3.26 -4.69
N ALA A 37 27.24 4.03 -3.85
CA ALA A 37 26.48 5.19 -4.27
C ALA A 37 26.75 6.43 -3.40
N PRO A 38 26.55 7.65 -3.93
CA PRO A 38 26.75 8.88 -3.15
C PRO A 38 25.79 8.95 -1.96
N PRO A 39 26.08 9.76 -0.92
CA PRO A 39 25.24 9.85 0.28
C PRO A 39 23.76 10.17 0.00
N VAL A 40 23.47 10.94 -1.05
CA VAL A 40 22.10 11.24 -1.49
C VAL A 40 21.33 9.98 -1.92
N ALA A 41 22.02 9.02 -2.54
CA ALA A 41 21.41 7.75 -2.95
C ALA A 41 21.07 6.86 -1.73
N LEU A 42 21.85 6.93 -0.66
CA LEU A 42 21.54 6.22 0.58
C LEU A 42 20.26 6.76 1.22
N MET A 43 20.11 8.09 1.29
CA MET A 43 18.90 8.73 1.81
C MET A 43 17.69 8.33 0.97
N ALA A 44 17.85 8.36 -0.35
CA ALA A 44 16.81 7.93 -1.27
C ALA A 44 16.40 6.47 -1.04
N LEU A 45 17.36 5.55 -0.85
CA LEU A 45 17.05 4.15 -0.59
C LEU A 45 16.31 3.95 0.74
N ILE A 46 16.74 4.65 1.79
CA ILE A 46 16.07 4.59 3.10
C ILE A 46 14.63 5.10 2.97
N GLY A 47 14.42 6.23 2.30
CA GLY A 47 13.10 6.78 2.05
C GLY A 47 12.22 5.84 1.21
N VAL A 48 12.80 5.16 0.20
CA VAL A 48 12.11 4.14 -0.60
C VAL A 48 11.67 2.94 0.25
N VAL A 49 12.53 2.49 1.17
CA VAL A 49 12.21 1.40 2.11
C VAL A 49 11.09 1.81 3.06
N VAL A 50 11.19 3.00 3.67
CA VAL A 50 10.15 3.53 4.56
C VAL A 50 8.82 3.68 3.81
N GLY A 51 8.84 4.24 2.59
CA GLY A 51 7.66 4.39 1.76
C GLY A 51 7.04 3.04 1.40
N GLY A 52 7.85 2.05 1.06
CA GLY A 52 7.40 0.68 0.82
C GLY A 52 6.73 0.04 2.02
N VAL A 53 7.31 0.21 3.21
CA VAL A 53 6.74 -0.26 4.48
C VAL A 53 5.40 0.41 4.77
N LEU A 54 5.29 1.73 4.55
CA LEU A 54 4.03 2.46 4.70
C LEU A 54 2.95 1.92 3.75
N ILE A 55 3.30 1.64 2.50
CA ILE A 55 2.38 1.04 1.52
C ILE A 55 1.95 -0.36 1.95
N GLY A 56 2.91 -1.21 2.34
CA GLY A 56 2.62 -2.58 2.75
C GLY A 56 1.80 -2.67 4.03
N PHE A 57 2.06 -1.78 4.99
CA PHE A 57 1.25 -1.67 6.20
C PHE A 57 -0.14 -1.10 5.90
N GLY A 58 -0.21 0.01 5.15
CA GLY A 58 -1.47 0.65 4.77
C GLY A 58 -2.41 -0.29 4.02
N THR A 59 -1.87 -1.13 3.14
CA THR A 59 -2.66 -2.10 2.36
C THR A 59 -3.39 -3.13 3.25
N HIS A 60 -2.94 -3.41 4.48
CA HIS A 60 -3.67 -4.28 5.43
C HIS A 60 -4.96 -3.66 5.96
N PHE A 61 -5.06 -2.32 5.96
CA PHE A 61 -6.25 -1.64 6.43
C PHE A 61 -7.34 -1.55 5.36
N VAL A 62 -6.99 -1.78 4.10
CA VAL A 62 -7.86 -1.57 2.96
C VAL A 62 -8.93 -2.68 2.88
N PRO A 63 -10.23 -2.36 3.05
CA PRO A 63 -11.28 -3.37 3.09
C PRO A 63 -11.62 -3.87 1.68
N VAL A 64 -11.41 -5.16 1.45
CA VAL A 64 -11.64 -5.78 0.14
C VAL A 64 -12.39 -7.07 0.28
N GLY A 65 -13.51 -7.18 -0.44
CA GLY A 65 -14.36 -8.36 -0.43
C GLY A 65 -14.35 -9.16 -1.73
N GLY A 66 -13.65 -8.70 -2.77
CA GLY A 66 -13.48 -9.45 -4.03
C GLY A 66 -14.80 -9.86 -4.69
N ALA A 67 -14.82 -11.06 -5.30
CA ALA A 67 -16.03 -11.59 -5.92
C ALA A 67 -17.21 -11.78 -4.93
N PRO A 68 -17.00 -12.26 -3.68
CA PRO A 68 -18.07 -12.28 -2.67
C PRO A 68 -18.69 -10.93 -2.38
N ALA A 69 -17.90 -9.85 -2.30
CA ALA A 69 -18.47 -8.50 -2.17
C ALA A 69 -19.31 -8.13 -3.38
N ALA A 70 -18.87 -8.40 -4.62
CA ALA A 70 -19.66 -8.11 -5.82
C ALA A 70 -21.06 -8.75 -5.80
N MET A 71 -21.19 -9.90 -5.13
CA MET A 71 -22.46 -10.62 -4.96
C MET A 71 -23.23 -10.20 -3.69
N GLY A 72 -22.71 -9.24 -2.91
CA GLY A 72 -23.28 -8.84 -1.62
C GLY A 72 -23.19 -9.92 -0.55
N GLN A 73 -22.17 -10.78 -0.57
CA GLN A 73 -22.01 -11.91 0.35
C GLN A 73 -20.82 -11.79 1.31
N ALA A 74 -20.02 -10.74 1.16
CA ALA A 74 -18.96 -10.38 2.10
C ALA A 74 -18.81 -8.86 2.18
N PRO A 75 -18.29 -8.31 3.30
CA PRO A 75 -17.95 -6.92 3.39
C PRO A 75 -16.73 -6.59 2.54
N GLY A 76 -16.59 -5.31 2.22
CA GLY A 76 -15.46 -4.78 1.49
C GLY A 76 -15.82 -4.37 0.07
N ILE A 77 -14.82 -3.83 -0.62
CA ILE A 77 -14.99 -3.33 -1.98
C ILE A 77 -14.84 -4.50 -2.97
N ALA A 78 -15.70 -4.54 -3.98
CA ALA A 78 -15.77 -5.57 -5.01
C ALA A 78 -14.61 -5.47 -6.03
N THR A 79 -13.37 -5.52 -5.55
CA THR A 79 -12.15 -5.46 -6.37
C THR A 79 -11.01 -6.26 -5.73
N GLY A 80 -9.80 -6.20 -6.29
CA GLY A 80 -8.60 -6.75 -5.67
C GLY A 80 -7.91 -5.74 -4.75
N VAL A 81 -7.31 -6.23 -3.65
CA VAL A 81 -6.53 -5.42 -2.68
C VAL A 81 -5.49 -4.58 -3.38
N ALA A 82 -4.72 -5.17 -4.30
CA ALA A 82 -3.69 -4.47 -5.05
C ALA A 82 -4.25 -3.35 -5.95
N MET A 83 -5.42 -3.55 -6.58
CA MET A 83 -6.03 -2.55 -7.46
C MET A 83 -6.55 -1.35 -6.68
N LEU A 84 -7.21 -1.60 -5.55
CA LEU A 84 -7.73 -0.53 -4.71
C LEU A 84 -6.61 0.26 -4.02
N ALA A 85 -5.63 -0.46 -3.46
CA ALA A 85 -4.45 0.15 -2.87
C ALA A 85 -3.68 0.96 -3.92
N ALA A 86 -3.49 0.43 -5.13
CA ALA A 86 -2.84 1.16 -6.23
C ALA A 86 -3.60 2.43 -6.61
N GLY A 87 -4.93 2.38 -6.70
CA GLY A 87 -5.73 3.58 -6.96
C GLY A 87 -5.53 4.67 -5.90
N ALA A 88 -5.57 4.30 -4.61
CA ALA A 88 -5.35 5.25 -3.51
C ALA A 88 -3.89 5.76 -3.49
N GLY A 89 -2.94 4.87 -3.72
CA GLY A 89 -1.52 5.19 -3.83
C GLY A 89 -1.19 6.16 -4.95
N LEU A 90 -1.77 5.95 -6.14
CA LEU A 90 -1.59 6.82 -7.30
C LEU A 90 -2.23 8.18 -7.08
N ALA A 91 -3.46 8.23 -6.56
CA ALA A 91 -4.11 9.49 -6.21
C ALA A 91 -3.27 10.30 -5.22
N GLY A 92 -2.71 9.63 -4.22
CA GLY A 92 -1.78 10.23 -3.28
C GLY A 92 -0.48 10.69 -3.93
N LEU A 93 0.16 9.83 -4.74
CA LEU A 93 1.40 10.17 -5.44
C LEU A 93 1.24 11.44 -6.28
N PHE A 94 0.17 11.55 -7.06
CA PHE A 94 -0.07 12.75 -7.88
C PHE A 94 -0.36 13.99 -7.04
N GLY A 95 -1.12 13.86 -5.94
CA GLY A 95 -1.36 14.96 -5.01
C GLY A 95 -0.07 15.45 -4.35
N GLY A 96 0.78 14.51 -3.91
CA GLY A 96 2.08 14.82 -3.32
C GLY A 96 3.09 15.37 -4.32
N ALA A 97 3.08 14.89 -5.56
CA ALA A 97 3.94 15.39 -6.64
C ALA A 97 3.64 16.86 -6.97
N TRP A 98 2.37 17.28 -6.92
CA TRP A 98 1.99 18.69 -7.05
C TRP A 98 2.58 19.56 -5.93
N ALA A 99 2.67 19.03 -4.71
CA ALA A 99 3.24 19.71 -3.54
C ALA A 99 4.76 19.48 -3.36
N ALA A 100 5.46 18.86 -4.33
CA ALA A 100 6.87 18.50 -4.20
C ALA A 100 7.78 19.71 -3.92
N GLU A 101 7.49 20.86 -4.53
CA GLU A 101 8.26 22.10 -4.36
C GLU A 101 8.01 22.78 -2.99
N GLN A 102 6.98 22.35 -2.26
CA GLN A 102 6.59 22.91 -0.96
C GLN A 102 7.32 22.21 0.21
N GLY A 103 8.21 21.27 -0.10
CA GLY A 103 9.03 20.53 0.85
C GLY A 103 8.49 19.14 1.19
N LEU A 104 9.39 18.26 1.66
CA LEU A 104 9.12 16.84 1.88
C LEU A 104 7.88 16.58 2.75
N VAL A 105 7.77 17.26 3.89
CA VAL A 105 6.65 17.06 4.83
C VAL A 105 5.32 17.44 4.19
N VAL A 106 5.27 18.57 3.50
CA VAL A 106 4.04 19.05 2.85
C VAL A 106 3.65 18.12 1.71
N ALA A 107 4.62 17.69 0.89
CA ALA A 107 4.39 16.73 -0.19
C ALA A 107 3.82 15.42 0.36
N VAL A 108 4.47 14.79 1.35
CA VAL A 108 4.06 13.51 1.92
C VAL A 108 2.69 13.58 2.59
N VAL A 109 2.40 14.66 3.33
CA VAL A 109 1.08 14.86 3.94
C VAL A 109 0.01 15.08 2.88
N THR A 110 0.28 15.89 1.85
CA THR A 110 -0.65 16.12 0.73
C THR A 110 -0.94 14.82 -0.01
N GLY A 111 0.08 14.00 -0.24
CA GLY A 111 -0.09 12.70 -0.87
C GLY A 111 -0.86 11.72 0.01
N GLY A 112 -0.60 11.72 1.32
CA GLY A 112 -1.42 10.98 2.28
C GLY A 112 -2.89 11.38 2.16
N VAL A 113 -3.20 12.67 2.29
CA VAL A 113 -4.58 13.20 2.17
C VAL A 113 -5.21 12.83 0.83
N GLY A 114 -4.48 12.91 -0.28
CA GLY A 114 -4.97 12.50 -1.60
C GLY A 114 -5.38 11.02 -1.64
N GLY A 115 -4.56 10.13 -1.09
CA GLY A 115 -4.88 8.71 -1.00
C GLY A 115 -6.03 8.40 -0.04
N GLY A 116 -6.07 9.07 1.11
CA GLY A 116 -7.16 8.97 2.09
C GLY A 116 -8.50 9.46 1.53
N LEU A 117 -8.50 10.57 0.78
CA LEU A 117 -9.69 11.14 0.15
C LEU A 117 -10.24 10.22 -0.94
N MET A 118 -9.37 9.70 -1.81
CA MET A 118 -9.75 8.71 -2.81
C MET A 118 -10.43 7.49 -2.15
N MET A 119 -9.86 7.02 -1.05
CA MET A 119 -10.42 5.89 -0.31
C MET A 119 -11.76 6.22 0.35
N ALA A 120 -11.88 7.38 1.00
CA ALA A 120 -13.11 7.84 1.61
C ALA A 120 -14.26 7.94 0.59
N ILE A 121 -13.99 8.54 -0.58
CA ILE A 121 -14.96 8.65 -1.67
C ILE A 121 -15.35 7.26 -2.17
N THR A 122 -14.37 6.37 -2.35
CA THR A 122 -14.64 5.01 -2.83
C THR A 122 -15.48 4.23 -1.84
N CYS A 123 -15.14 4.23 -0.56
CA CYS A 123 -15.91 3.58 0.49
C CYS A 123 -17.33 4.17 0.61
N MET A 124 -17.48 5.49 0.46
CA MET A 124 -18.78 6.15 0.47
C MET A 124 -19.66 5.72 -0.71
N MET A 125 -19.11 5.72 -1.93
CA MET A 125 -19.85 5.31 -3.13
C MET A 125 -20.24 3.84 -3.07
N VAL A 126 -19.37 3.00 -2.52
CA VAL A 126 -19.66 1.58 -2.32
C VAL A 126 -20.84 1.41 -1.35
N ASN A 127 -20.84 2.08 -0.20
CA ASN A 127 -21.98 2.06 0.72
C ASN A 127 -23.26 2.62 0.08
N PHE A 128 -23.15 3.68 -0.72
CA PHE A 128 -24.29 4.23 -1.44
C PHE A 128 -24.92 3.18 -2.39
N VAL A 129 -24.09 2.47 -3.16
CA VAL A 129 -24.55 1.40 -4.06
C VAL A 129 -25.13 0.22 -3.29
N TYR A 130 -24.49 -0.25 -2.20
CA TYR A 130 -25.02 -1.37 -1.41
C TYR A 130 -26.35 -1.03 -0.74
N VAL A 131 -26.42 0.11 -0.05
CA VAL A 131 -27.61 0.47 0.73
C VAL A 131 -28.75 0.92 -0.18
N PHE A 132 -28.51 1.89 -1.06
CA PHE A 132 -29.59 2.47 -1.88
C PHE A 132 -29.79 1.75 -3.21
N GLY A 133 -28.75 1.17 -3.79
CA GLY A 133 -28.83 0.44 -5.06
C GLY A 133 -29.29 -1.00 -4.90
N MET A 134 -28.79 -1.70 -3.88
CA MET A 134 -29.05 -3.14 -3.69
C MET A 134 -29.96 -3.45 -2.50
N GLY A 135 -30.24 -2.48 -1.62
CA GLY A 135 -31.06 -2.69 -0.43
C GLY A 135 -30.38 -3.55 0.65
N ILE A 136 -29.05 -3.62 0.63
CA ILE A 136 -28.26 -4.45 1.52
C ILE A 136 -27.62 -3.55 2.60
N PRO A 137 -27.86 -3.82 3.90
CA PRO A 137 -27.23 -3.05 4.98
C PRO A 137 -25.73 -3.38 5.08
N SER A 138 -24.93 -2.44 5.59
CA SER A 138 -23.53 -2.71 5.92
C SER A 138 -23.43 -3.49 7.22
N ALA A 139 -22.84 -4.69 7.17
CA ALA A 139 -22.72 -5.55 8.34
C ALA A 139 -21.43 -6.40 8.29
N SER A 140 -20.61 -6.39 9.34
CA SER A 140 -19.43 -7.24 9.45
C SER A 140 -19.80 -8.70 9.75
N GLY A 141 -19.07 -9.66 9.18
CA GLY A 141 -19.15 -11.07 9.60
C GLY A 141 -18.07 -11.48 10.60
N LYS A 142 -17.12 -10.59 10.93
CA LYS A 142 -15.97 -10.90 11.80
C LYS A 142 -16.09 -10.33 13.21
N VAL A 143 -16.95 -9.34 13.44
CA VAL A 143 -17.21 -8.78 14.77
C VAL A 143 -18.70 -8.72 15.08
N ALA A 144 -19.07 -8.95 16.34
CA ALA A 144 -20.48 -8.92 16.77
C ALA A 144 -21.03 -7.49 16.91
N LYS A 145 -20.18 -6.55 17.31
CA LYS A 145 -20.48 -5.11 17.40
C LYS A 145 -19.38 -4.32 16.70
N ASP A 146 -19.76 -3.27 15.99
CA ASP A 146 -18.78 -2.36 15.39
C ASP A 146 -17.96 -1.70 16.52
N PRO A 147 -16.62 -1.79 16.50
CA PRO A 147 -15.78 -1.23 17.55
C PRO A 147 -15.85 0.29 17.69
N ILE A 148 -16.33 1.00 16.68
CA ILE A 148 -16.40 2.46 16.65
C ILE A 148 -17.81 2.95 16.94
N THR A 149 -18.83 2.42 16.26
CA THR A 149 -20.22 2.88 16.44
C THR A 149 -20.97 2.14 17.55
N GLY A 150 -20.55 0.92 17.89
CA GLY A 150 -21.24 0.06 18.84
C GLY A 150 -22.46 -0.69 18.26
N ASP A 151 -22.75 -0.51 16.97
CA ASP A 151 -23.88 -1.14 16.30
C ASP A 151 -23.72 -2.65 16.26
N THR A 152 -24.80 -3.37 16.58
CA THR A 152 -24.84 -4.83 16.47
C THR A 152 -24.87 -5.23 15.00
N GLN A 153 -24.11 -6.28 14.65
CA GLN A 153 -23.90 -6.68 13.25
C GLN A 153 -24.69 -7.95 12.89
N ALA A 154 -24.97 -8.79 13.87
CA ALA A 154 -25.54 -10.12 13.65
C ALA A 154 -26.96 -10.08 13.09
N GLU A 155 -27.76 -9.09 13.48
CA GLU A 155 -29.15 -8.91 13.02
C GLU A 155 -29.23 -8.49 11.55
N TYR A 156 -28.17 -7.85 11.04
CA TYR A 156 -28.09 -7.34 9.67
C TYR A 156 -27.33 -8.28 8.73
N LYS A 157 -26.88 -9.43 9.24
CA LYS A 157 -26.21 -10.46 8.45
C LYS A 157 -27.19 -11.52 7.97
N SER A 158 -27.35 -11.61 6.66
CA SER A 158 -28.05 -12.73 6.00
C SER A 158 -27.39 -14.08 6.29
N GLN A 159 -28.19 -15.15 6.28
CA GLN A 159 -27.71 -16.51 6.53
C GLN A 159 -26.79 -16.97 5.40
N GLY A 160 -25.66 -17.60 5.74
CA GLY A 160 -24.70 -18.12 4.77
C GLY A 160 -23.72 -17.09 4.18
N THR A 161 -23.77 -15.83 4.63
CA THR A 161 -22.80 -14.79 4.21
C THR A 161 -21.78 -14.47 5.31
N GLU A 162 -20.67 -13.89 4.86
CA GLU A 162 -19.59 -13.40 5.72
C GLU A 162 -19.76 -11.91 6.05
N GLY A 163 -20.96 -11.35 5.84
CA GLY A 163 -21.27 -9.93 6.00
C GLY A 163 -21.61 -9.23 4.67
N HIS A 164 -21.78 -7.92 4.70
CA HIS A 164 -22.26 -7.09 3.60
C HIS A 164 -21.68 -5.68 3.65
N GLY A 165 -21.65 -5.01 2.49
CA GLY A 165 -21.33 -3.59 2.38
C GLY A 165 -19.97 -3.22 2.98
N LEU A 166 -19.86 -2.01 3.52
CA LEU A 166 -18.69 -1.58 4.30
C LEU A 166 -19.15 -1.11 5.68
N PRO A 167 -18.98 -1.93 6.73
CA PRO A 167 -19.23 -1.49 8.11
C PRO A 167 -18.27 -0.35 8.48
N PHE A 168 -18.60 0.41 9.52
CA PHE A 168 -17.93 1.68 9.79
C PHE A 168 -16.45 1.52 10.13
N ILE A 169 -16.09 0.48 10.89
CA ILE A 169 -14.68 0.13 11.13
C ILE A 169 -13.91 -0.16 9.84
N SER A 170 -14.53 -0.81 8.84
CA SER A 170 -13.92 -1.05 7.53
C SER A 170 -13.71 0.25 6.77
N PHE A 171 -14.67 1.18 6.83
CA PHE A 171 -14.54 2.51 6.22
C PHE A 171 -13.34 3.25 6.81
N VAL A 172 -13.26 3.35 8.14
CA VAL A 172 -12.17 4.05 8.84
C VAL A 172 -10.82 3.39 8.56
N GLY A 173 -10.78 2.05 8.60
CA GLY A 173 -9.61 1.27 8.18
C GLY A 173 -9.17 1.65 6.77
N GLY A 174 -10.10 1.59 5.81
CA GLY A 174 -9.85 2.00 4.42
C GLY A 174 -9.16 3.36 4.36
N VAL A 175 -9.75 4.39 4.94
CA VAL A 175 -9.19 5.76 4.93
C VAL A 175 -7.76 5.79 5.48
N ILE A 176 -7.49 5.12 6.60
CA ILE A 176 -6.13 5.01 7.17
C ILE A 176 -5.18 4.32 6.18
N GLY A 177 -5.63 3.22 5.54
CA GLY A 177 -4.85 2.53 4.52
C GLY A 177 -4.53 3.40 3.32
N GLY A 178 -5.50 4.20 2.86
CA GLY A 178 -5.33 5.19 1.80
C GLY A 178 -4.35 6.30 2.17
N LEU A 179 -4.42 6.82 3.40
CA LEU A 179 -3.47 7.81 3.92
C LEU A 179 -2.04 7.28 3.92
N LEU A 180 -1.82 6.08 4.46
CA LEU A 180 -0.51 5.46 4.55
C LEU A 180 0.05 5.09 3.17
N GLY A 181 -0.80 4.55 2.28
CA GLY A 181 -0.43 4.24 0.91
C GLY A 181 -0.04 5.49 0.12
N GLY A 182 -0.86 6.54 0.18
CA GLY A 182 -0.59 7.81 -0.48
C GLY A 182 0.71 8.45 0.01
N ALA A 183 0.89 8.53 1.33
CA ALA A 183 2.12 9.07 1.93
C ALA A 183 3.37 8.26 1.53
N GLY A 184 3.28 6.93 1.56
CA GLY A 184 4.39 6.06 1.18
C GLY A 184 4.75 6.15 -0.31
N GLY A 185 3.75 6.24 -1.19
CA GLY A 185 3.95 6.43 -2.63
C GLY A 185 4.61 7.78 -2.95
N THR A 186 4.17 8.84 -2.28
CA THR A 186 4.79 10.17 -2.41
C THR A 186 6.21 10.20 -1.87
N LEU A 187 6.49 9.56 -0.74
CA LEU A 187 7.84 9.50 -0.19
C LEU A 187 8.82 8.86 -1.19
N ILE A 188 8.45 7.70 -1.76
CA ILE A 188 9.26 7.05 -2.81
C ILE A 188 9.51 8.01 -3.99
N TYR A 189 8.46 8.71 -4.43
CA TYR A 189 8.56 9.64 -5.55
C TYR A 189 9.53 10.80 -5.28
N ILE A 190 9.42 11.46 -4.12
CA ILE A 190 10.26 12.62 -3.77
C ILE A 190 11.73 12.20 -3.65
N GLU A 191 12.00 11.09 -2.99
CA GLU A 191 13.35 10.57 -2.75
C GLU A 191 14.06 10.20 -4.07
N LEU A 192 13.34 9.56 -4.99
CA LEU A 192 13.88 9.27 -6.33
C LEU A 192 14.01 10.55 -7.18
N LEU A 193 13.07 11.49 -7.06
CA LEU A 193 13.13 12.76 -7.79
C LEU A 193 14.35 13.59 -7.36
N GLU A 194 14.62 13.69 -6.07
CA GLU A 194 15.79 14.40 -5.54
C GLU A 194 17.10 13.77 -6.02
N LEU A 195 17.19 12.43 -5.98
CA LEU A 195 18.34 11.74 -6.53
C LEU A 195 18.51 12.03 -8.03
N TYR A 196 17.44 11.92 -8.81
CA TYR A 196 17.48 12.05 -10.27
C TYR A 196 17.81 13.48 -10.72
N LYS A 197 17.36 14.49 -9.98
CA LYS A 197 17.76 15.88 -10.20
C LYS A 197 19.27 16.08 -10.06
N VAL A 198 19.92 15.35 -9.16
CA VAL A 198 21.36 15.47 -8.91
C VAL A 198 22.18 14.63 -9.91
N THR A 199 21.76 13.41 -10.21
CA THR A 199 22.60 12.45 -10.95
C THR A 199 22.41 12.48 -12.47
N LEU A 200 21.19 12.71 -12.96
CA LEU A 200 20.90 12.68 -14.40
C LEU A 200 21.58 13.78 -15.21
N PRO A 201 21.73 15.04 -14.73
CA PRO A 201 22.43 16.08 -15.50
C PRO A 201 23.88 15.69 -15.80
N THR A 202 24.58 15.11 -14.83
CA THR A 202 25.95 14.61 -15.01
C THR A 202 26.00 13.40 -15.94
N LEU A 203 25.07 12.46 -15.78
CA LEU A 203 25.02 11.24 -16.60
C LEU A 203 24.74 11.54 -18.08
N MET A 204 23.86 12.49 -18.37
CA MET A 204 23.38 12.80 -19.72
C MET A 204 24.11 13.97 -20.38
N GLY A 205 24.99 14.68 -19.64
CA GLY A 205 25.72 15.83 -20.17
C GLY A 205 24.81 16.98 -20.62
N ALA A 206 23.63 17.12 -20.02
CA ALA A 206 22.60 18.06 -20.43
C ALA A 206 22.21 19.01 -19.28
N PRO A 207 21.77 20.24 -19.60
CA PRO A 207 21.37 21.21 -18.58
C PRO A 207 20.12 20.74 -17.83
N GLU A 208 20.03 21.12 -16.55
CA GLU A 208 18.96 20.70 -15.63
C GLU A 208 17.55 20.91 -16.21
N ALA A 209 17.31 22.02 -16.91
CA ALA A 209 16.02 22.32 -17.52
C ALA A 209 15.54 21.27 -18.53
N GLN A 210 16.46 20.61 -19.25
CA GLN A 210 16.13 19.54 -20.20
C GLN A 210 15.95 18.18 -19.51
N ILE A 211 16.57 18.01 -18.35
CA ILE A 211 16.52 16.77 -17.56
C ILE A 211 15.30 16.69 -16.65
N MET A 212 14.77 17.83 -16.21
CA MET A 212 13.62 17.89 -15.30
C MET A 212 12.42 17.03 -15.74
N PRO A 213 11.96 17.06 -17.01
CA PRO A 213 10.87 16.18 -17.46
C PRO A 213 11.22 14.69 -17.37
N ILE A 214 12.49 14.33 -17.61
CA ILE A 214 12.98 12.95 -17.54
C ILE A 214 13.02 12.51 -16.08
N ALA A 215 13.56 13.33 -15.18
CA ALA A 215 13.64 13.03 -13.75
C ALA A 215 12.24 12.83 -13.14
N VAL A 216 11.29 13.73 -13.44
CA VAL A 216 9.89 13.63 -12.99
C VAL A 216 9.24 12.34 -13.51
N SER A 217 9.41 12.04 -14.80
CA SER A 217 8.79 10.86 -15.42
C SER A 217 9.39 9.57 -14.89
N ALA A 218 10.72 9.48 -14.76
CA ALA A 218 11.42 8.32 -14.24
C ALA A 218 11.05 8.06 -12.76
N ALA A 219 11.10 9.09 -11.92
CA ALA A 219 10.72 8.98 -10.50
C ALA A 219 9.26 8.53 -10.37
N GLY A 220 8.36 9.08 -11.18
CA GLY A 220 6.96 8.65 -11.26
C GLY A 220 6.83 7.17 -11.63
N MET A 221 7.45 6.72 -12.73
CA MET A 221 7.37 5.32 -13.17
C MET A 221 7.89 4.34 -12.11
N PHE A 222 9.03 4.62 -11.49
CA PHE A 222 9.58 3.76 -10.44
C PHE A 222 8.72 3.78 -9.17
N ALA A 223 8.21 4.94 -8.77
CA ALA A 223 7.33 5.04 -7.61
C ALA A 223 6.03 4.24 -7.80
N VAL A 224 5.41 4.31 -8.97
CA VAL A 224 4.25 3.48 -9.32
C VAL A 224 4.59 1.99 -9.32
N GLY A 225 5.72 1.61 -9.91
CA GLY A 225 6.18 0.22 -9.94
C GLY A 225 6.42 -0.34 -8.54
N LEU A 226 7.16 0.40 -7.70
CA LEU A 226 7.43 0.05 -6.30
C LEU A 226 6.14 -0.01 -5.48
N PHE A 227 5.19 0.87 -5.75
CA PHE A 227 3.87 0.80 -5.13
C PHE A 227 3.18 -0.52 -5.44
N LEU A 228 3.08 -0.88 -6.73
CA LEU A 228 2.43 -2.10 -7.17
C LEU A 228 3.10 -3.34 -6.57
N VAL A 229 4.43 -3.39 -6.52
CA VAL A 229 5.17 -4.49 -5.87
C VAL A 229 4.74 -4.65 -4.42
N ASN A 230 4.74 -3.57 -3.64
CA ASN A 230 4.39 -3.62 -2.22
C ASN A 230 2.92 -3.96 -1.97
N ALA A 231 2.01 -3.40 -2.77
CA ALA A 231 0.58 -3.68 -2.67
C ALA A 231 0.27 -5.14 -3.03
N VAL A 232 0.91 -5.69 -4.06
CA VAL A 232 0.72 -7.08 -4.50
C VAL A 232 1.28 -8.08 -3.48
N LEU A 233 2.50 -7.86 -2.96
CA LEU A 233 3.08 -8.70 -1.91
C LEU A 233 2.18 -8.76 -0.68
N THR A 234 1.64 -7.60 -0.30
CA THR A 234 0.70 -7.49 0.82
C THR A 234 -0.61 -8.23 0.52
N ALA A 235 -1.18 -8.06 -0.66
CA ALA A 235 -2.41 -8.75 -1.06
C ALA A 235 -2.26 -10.28 -0.98
N TYR A 236 -1.12 -10.82 -1.40
CA TYR A 236 -0.82 -12.25 -1.26
C TYR A 236 -0.71 -12.69 0.20
N ASN A 237 -0.10 -11.87 1.06
CA ASN A 237 -0.02 -12.13 2.51
C ASN A 237 -1.41 -12.21 3.18
N ILE A 238 -2.34 -11.36 2.75
CA ILE A 238 -3.72 -11.35 3.26
C ILE A 238 -4.52 -12.58 2.77
N THR A 239 -4.27 -13.04 1.55
CA THR A 239 -4.89 -14.23 0.95
C THR A 239 -6.42 -14.10 0.82
N GLY A 240 -6.85 -13.18 -0.04
CA GLY A 240 -8.27 -12.99 -0.39
C GLY A 240 -8.88 -11.79 0.31
N THR A 241 -10.09 -11.96 0.86
CA THR A 241 -10.88 -10.87 1.44
C THR A 241 -10.37 -10.44 2.81
N ILE A 242 -10.48 -9.16 3.14
CA ILE A 242 -10.18 -8.61 4.47
C ILE A 242 -11.15 -7.47 4.75
N GLU A 243 -11.75 -7.47 5.95
CA GLU A 243 -12.65 -6.40 6.36
C GLU A 243 -11.92 -5.17 6.92
N GLY A 244 -10.61 -5.26 7.15
CA GLY A 244 -9.80 -4.19 7.73
C GLY A 244 -9.23 -4.57 9.10
N PRO A 245 -9.04 -3.61 10.02
CA PRO A 245 -8.27 -3.80 11.27
C PRO A 245 -8.79 -4.86 12.23
N HIS A 246 -10.09 -5.14 12.21
CA HIS A 246 -10.74 -6.12 13.09
C HIS A 246 -10.74 -7.54 12.52
N ASP A 247 -10.36 -7.71 11.25
CA ASP A 247 -10.28 -9.04 10.65
C ASP A 247 -9.10 -9.82 11.25
N PRO A 248 -9.27 -11.10 11.64
CA PRO A 248 -8.16 -11.93 12.12
C PRO A 248 -6.94 -11.96 11.18
N LYS A 249 -7.14 -11.76 9.87
CA LYS A 249 -6.06 -11.67 8.87
C LYS A 249 -5.17 -10.45 9.05
N PHE A 250 -5.64 -9.39 9.72
CA PHE A 250 -4.86 -8.18 9.98
C PHE A 250 -3.59 -8.48 10.78
N SER A 251 -3.61 -9.50 11.65
CA SER A 251 -2.45 -9.97 12.44
C SER A 251 -1.22 -10.36 11.60
N ARG A 252 -1.35 -10.51 10.29
CA ARG A 252 -0.26 -10.86 9.36
C ARG A 252 0.60 -9.66 8.94
N TRP A 253 0.25 -8.44 9.35
CA TRP A 253 0.97 -7.22 8.99
C TRP A 253 2.49 -7.24 9.25
N PRO A 254 3.05 -7.89 10.31
CA PRO A 254 4.50 -7.87 10.54
C PRO A 254 5.28 -8.56 9.42
N ARG A 255 4.73 -9.66 8.88
CA ARG A 255 5.32 -10.36 7.74
C ARG A 255 5.36 -9.46 6.50
N SER A 256 4.31 -8.68 6.31
CA SER A 256 4.21 -7.75 5.18
C SER A 256 5.23 -6.63 5.28
N ILE A 257 5.47 -6.08 6.47
CA ILE A 257 6.47 -5.03 6.66
C ILE A 257 7.85 -5.53 6.26
N VAL A 258 8.25 -6.72 6.73
CA VAL A 258 9.56 -7.27 6.39
C VAL A 258 9.67 -7.57 4.90
N ALA A 259 8.62 -8.14 4.29
CA ALA A 259 8.59 -8.41 2.85
C ALA A 259 8.66 -7.12 2.02
N SER A 260 7.92 -6.09 2.42
CA SER A 260 7.93 -4.77 1.79
C SER A 260 9.27 -4.06 1.95
N ALA A 261 9.91 -4.14 3.12
CA ALA A 261 11.23 -3.58 3.34
C ALA A 261 12.28 -4.24 2.43
N ALA A 262 12.26 -5.58 2.33
CA ALA A 262 13.19 -6.32 1.48
C ALA A 262 12.95 -6.04 -0.02
N ALA A 263 11.69 -6.05 -0.46
CA ALA A 263 11.32 -5.78 -1.84
C ALA A 263 11.65 -4.34 -2.26
N SER A 264 11.31 -3.35 -1.41
CA SER A 264 11.66 -1.95 -1.67
C SER A 264 13.16 -1.71 -1.64
N ALA A 265 13.91 -2.36 -0.76
CA ALA A 265 15.36 -2.24 -0.77
C ALA A 265 15.96 -2.77 -2.07
N LEU A 266 15.48 -3.91 -2.57
CA LEU A 266 15.98 -4.51 -3.80
C LEU A 266 15.60 -3.67 -5.02
N CYS A 267 14.31 -3.39 -5.19
CA CYS A 267 13.80 -2.62 -6.33
C CYS A 267 14.29 -1.17 -6.29
N GLY A 268 14.40 -0.56 -5.10
CA GLY A 268 14.96 0.76 -4.89
C GLY A 268 16.44 0.83 -5.26
N LEU A 269 17.24 -0.15 -4.84
CA LEU A 269 18.64 -0.24 -5.24
C LEU A 269 18.78 -0.29 -6.76
N VAL A 270 17.97 -1.10 -7.45
CA VAL A 270 17.95 -1.14 -8.93
C VAL A 270 17.59 0.23 -9.51
N ALA A 271 16.55 0.90 -9.01
CA ALA A 271 16.13 2.22 -9.48
C ALA A 271 17.21 3.31 -9.29
N ILE A 272 18.07 3.15 -8.28
CA ILE A 272 19.20 4.03 -7.99
C ILE A 272 20.39 3.72 -8.91
N LEU A 273 20.76 2.45 -9.05
CA LEU A 273 21.96 2.04 -9.80
C LEU A 273 21.85 2.32 -11.31
N ILE A 274 20.63 2.53 -11.84
CA ILE A 274 20.44 2.95 -13.23
C ILE A 274 20.98 4.35 -13.51
N VAL A 275 21.02 5.23 -12.50
CA VAL A 275 21.42 6.64 -12.64
C VAL A 275 22.71 6.99 -11.91
N VAL A 276 23.20 6.11 -11.04
CA VAL A 276 24.46 6.29 -10.33
C VAL A 276 25.57 5.63 -11.13
N PRO A 277 26.57 6.38 -11.64
CA PRO A 277 27.73 5.79 -12.28
C PRO A 277 28.49 4.95 -11.25
N LEU A 278 28.63 3.65 -11.51
CA LEU A 278 29.44 2.77 -10.69
C LEU A 278 30.91 3.17 -10.84
N PRO A 279 31.71 3.19 -9.76
CA PRO A 279 33.15 3.24 -9.88
C PRO A 279 33.60 1.92 -10.51
N ILE A 280 33.81 1.92 -11.83
CA ILE A 280 34.44 0.82 -12.59
C ILE A 280 35.94 1.07 -12.62
#